data_AF-A0A8S3CIG4-F1
#
_entry.id   AF-A0A8S3CIG4-F1
#
_cell.length_a   1.000
_cell.length_b   1.000
_cell.length_c   1.000
_cell.angle_alpha   90.00
_cell.angle_beta   90.00
_cell.angle_gamma   90.00
#
_symmetry.space_group_name_H-M   'P 1'
#
loop_
_entity.id
_entity.type
_entity.pdbx_description
1 polymer ?
#
loop_
_entity_poly.entity_id
_entity_poly.type
_entity_poly.pdbx_seq_one_letter_code
_entity_poly.pdbx_strand_id
1 'polypeptide(L)'
;ATIELTGENFAPGLSVWFGETESPCTNYHSTQTIVADVPQFSSVMPNMPWIQRSISTPISLVRRDGVVYLTPLMFTYTPQPAPPRKNTPSPPAVLSVTSENIFCE
;
A
#
# COMPACT_ATOMS: atom_id res chain seq x y z
N ALA A 1 3.10 -9.16 3.11
CA ALA A 1 3.48 -7.83 3.60
C ALA A 1 2.22 -7.10 3.99
N THR A 2 2.27 -6.24 4.99
CA THR A 2 1.10 -5.48 5.47
C THR A 2 1.43 -3.99 5.46
N ILE A 3 0.41 -3.16 5.30
CA ILE A 3 0.50 -1.71 5.46
C ILE A 3 -0.42 -1.27 6.60
N GLU A 4 0.02 -0.24 7.31
CA GLU A 4 -0.78 0.46 8.30
C GLU A 4 -1.15 1.82 7.75
N LEU A 5 -2.46 2.10 7.69
CA LEU A 5 -3.01 3.39 7.31
C LEU A 5 -3.42 4.12 8.58
N THR A 6 -2.88 5.32 8.76
CA THR A 6 -3.23 6.21 9.86
C THR A 6 -3.99 7.43 9.33
N GLY A 7 -5.00 7.87 10.08
CA GLY A 7 -5.88 8.95 9.68
C GLY A 7 -6.94 9.23 10.74
N GLU A 8 -8.11 9.66 10.30
CA GLU A 8 -9.24 9.97 11.18
C GLU A 8 -10.55 9.45 10.59
N ASN A 9 -11.54 9.23 11.45
CA ASN A 9 -12.89 8.79 11.08
C ASN A 9 -12.96 7.45 10.33
N PHE A 10 -12.01 6.54 10.59
CA PHE A 10 -12.16 5.17 10.12
C PHE A 10 -13.32 4.47 10.82
N ALA A 11 -13.96 3.56 10.09
CA ALA A 11 -15.11 2.81 10.55
C ALA A 11 -14.97 1.32 10.23
N PRO A 12 -15.58 0.44 11.03
CA PRO A 12 -15.62 -0.99 10.71
C PRO A 12 -16.43 -1.23 9.43
N GLY A 13 -15.89 -2.06 8.53
CA GLY A 13 -16.51 -2.35 7.23
C GLY A 13 -16.05 -1.44 6.09
N LEU A 14 -14.92 -0.75 6.26
CA LEU A 14 -14.11 -0.23 5.17
C LEU A 14 -13.16 -1.33 4.68
N SER A 15 -13.04 -1.46 3.37
CA SER A 15 -12.03 -2.26 2.68
C SER A 15 -10.96 -1.35 2.09
N VAL A 16 -9.69 -1.71 2.20
CA VAL A 16 -8.58 -1.02 1.53
C VAL A 16 -8.45 -1.55 0.11
N TRP A 17 -8.27 -0.66 -0.85
CA TRP A 17 -8.09 -0.96 -2.27
C TRP A 17 -6.79 -0.36 -2.80
N PHE A 18 -6.10 -1.13 -3.64
CA PHE A 18 -4.88 -0.75 -4.35
C PHE A 18 -5.20 -0.60 -5.83
N GLY A 19 -5.47 0.62 -6.28
CA GLY A 19 -6.07 0.87 -7.59
C GLY A 19 -7.44 0.18 -7.70
N GLU A 20 -7.53 -0.79 -8.60
CA GLU A 20 -8.74 -1.57 -8.86
C GLU A 20 -8.78 -2.91 -8.12
N THR A 21 -7.78 -3.20 -7.28
CA THR A 21 -7.64 -4.47 -6.57
C THR A 21 -7.95 -4.32 -5.09
N GLU A 22 -8.92 -5.07 -4.59
CA GLU A 22 -9.22 -5.13 -3.16
C GLU A 22 -8.07 -5.81 -2.38
N SER A 23 -7.77 -5.28 -1.19
CA SER A 23 -6.87 -5.91 -0.24
C SER A 23 -7.39 -7.29 0.20
N PRO A 24 -6.54 -8.34 0.21
CA PRO A 24 -6.95 -9.68 0.66
C PRO A 24 -7.50 -9.71 2.09
N CYS A 25 -7.00 -8.83 2.96
CA CYS A 25 -7.47 -8.70 4.33
C CYS A 25 -7.39 -7.23 4.76
N THR A 26 -8.49 -6.70 5.29
CA THR A 26 -8.54 -5.36 5.91
C THR A 26 -9.00 -5.51 7.34
N ASN A 27 -8.15 -5.11 8.28
CA ASN A 27 -8.39 -5.16 9.72
C ASN A 27 -8.55 -3.74 10.27
N TYR A 28 -9.75 -3.44 10.75
CA TYR A 28 -10.01 -2.22 11.49
C TYR A 28 -9.44 -2.34 12.91
N HIS A 29 -8.52 -1.44 13.27
CA HIS A 29 -7.98 -1.37 14.63
C HIS A 29 -8.66 -0.29 15.46
N SER A 30 -8.83 0.92 14.90
CA SER A 30 -9.42 2.06 15.60
C SER A 30 -9.97 3.10 14.60
N THR A 31 -10.61 4.15 15.10
CA THR A 31 -11.08 5.27 14.28
C THR A 31 -9.93 6.06 13.62
N GLN A 32 -8.69 5.75 13.98
CA GLN A 32 -7.49 6.38 13.44
C GLN A 32 -6.57 5.40 12.70
N THR A 33 -6.78 4.09 12.84
CA THR A 33 -5.87 3.07 12.28
C THR A 33 -6.62 1.93 11.61
N ILE A 34 -6.23 1.64 10.37
CA ILE A 34 -6.61 0.42 9.63
C ILE A 34 -5.33 -0.27 9.16
N VAL A 35 -5.30 -1.60 9.25
CA VAL A 35 -4.20 -2.42 8.74
C VAL A 35 -4.70 -3.26 7.58
N ALA A 36 -3.94 -3.33 6.49
CA ALA A 36 -4.31 -4.09 5.31
C ALA A 36 -3.15 -4.94 4.78
N ASP A 37 -3.49 -6.13 4.28
CA ASP A 37 -2.53 -6.99 3.58
C ASP A 37 -2.28 -6.46 2.17
N VAL A 38 -1.01 -6.41 1.76
CA VAL A 38 -0.67 -5.96 0.41
C VAL A 38 -1.00 -7.07 -0.60
N PRO A 39 -1.84 -6.80 -1.62
CA PRO A 39 -2.12 -7.77 -2.66
C PRO A 39 -0.85 -8.10 -3.45
N GLN A 40 -0.78 -9.33 -3.97
CA GLN A 40 0.31 -9.71 -4.85
C GLN A 40 0.31 -8.85 -6.11
N PHE A 41 1.51 -8.56 -6.64
CA PHE A 41 1.66 -7.77 -7.85
C PHE A 41 0.89 -8.34 -9.04
N SER A 42 0.81 -9.67 -9.15
CA SER A 42 0.05 -10.37 -10.18
C SER A 42 -1.45 -10.11 -10.12
N SER A 43 -2.02 -9.85 -8.93
CA SER A 43 -3.43 -9.47 -8.80
C SER A 43 -3.70 -8.05 -9.28
N VAL A 44 -2.74 -7.16 -9.04
CA VAL A 44 -2.82 -5.74 -9.40
C VAL A 44 -2.54 -5.51 -10.89
N MET A 45 -1.58 -6.25 -11.44
CA MET A 45 -1.16 -6.15 -12.84
C MET A 45 -1.11 -7.56 -13.46
N PRO A 46 -2.27 -8.17 -13.78
CA PRO A 46 -2.34 -9.54 -14.29
C PRO A 46 -1.59 -9.72 -15.62
N ASN A 47 -1.50 -8.65 -16.42
CA ASN A 47 -0.79 -8.66 -17.70
C ASN A 47 0.74 -8.45 -17.56
N MET A 48 1.26 -8.25 -16.35
CA MET A 48 2.69 -8.13 -16.07
C MET A 48 3.10 -9.10 -14.95
N PRO A 49 3.63 -10.28 -15.29
CA PRO A 49 3.95 -11.29 -14.28
C PRO A 49 5.13 -10.94 -13.38
N TRP A 50 5.96 -9.96 -13.74
CA TRP A 50 7.08 -9.51 -12.91
C TRP A 50 7.26 -7.98 -12.96
N ILE A 51 7.81 -7.43 -11.89
CA ILE A 51 8.08 -5.99 -11.75
C ILE A 51 9.44 -5.70 -12.40
N GLN A 52 9.45 -4.96 -13.50
CA GLN A 52 10.72 -4.46 -14.10
C GLN A 52 11.06 -3.02 -13.68
N ARG A 53 10.03 -2.24 -13.32
CA ARG A 53 10.13 -0.84 -12.92
C ARG A 53 9.21 -0.60 -11.74
N SER A 54 9.51 0.41 -10.94
CA SER A 54 8.61 0.83 -9.85
C SER A 54 7.25 1.18 -10.42
N ILE A 55 6.19 0.59 -9.87
CA ILE A 55 4.80 0.82 -10.27
C ILE A 55 4.03 1.29 -9.05
N SER A 56 3.42 2.46 -9.15
CA SER A 56 2.62 3.05 -8.08
C SER A 56 1.13 2.87 -8.36
N THR A 57 0.38 2.58 -7.30
CA THR A 57 -1.08 2.41 -7.33
C THR A 57 -1.72 3.28 -6.26
N PRO A 58 -2.83 3.97 -6.55
CA PRO A 58 -3.52 4.79 -5.56
C PRO A 58 -4.17 3.91 -4.49
N ILE A 59 -4.20 4.40 -3.26
CA ILE A 59 -4.90 3.74 -2.17
C ILE A 59 -6.29 4.38 -2.03
N SER A 60 -7.31 3.53 -1.96
CA SER A 60 -8.71 3.95 -1.76
C SER A 60 -9.31 3.18 -0.58
N LEU A 61 -10.29 3.78 0.09
CA LEU A 61 -11.12 3.08 1.07
C LEU A 61 -12.51 2.92 0.49
N VAL A 62 -13.04 1.70 0.49
CA VAL A 62 -14.38 1.40 -0.03
C VAL A 62 -15.25 0.91 1.11
N ARG A 63 -16.40 1.53 1.31
CA ARG A 63 -17.38 1.09 2.31
C ARG A 63 -18.25 -0.01 1.74
N ARG A 64 -18.80 -0.87 2.61
CA ARG A 64 -19.69 -1.99 2.25
C ARG A 64 -20.89 -1.63 1.35
N ASP A 65 -21.32 -0.39 1.32
CA ASP A 65 -22.40 0.10 0.45
C ASP A 65 -21.91 0.65 -0.91
N GLY A 66 -20.61 0.54 -1.20
CA GLY A 66 -20.00 0.92 -2.47
C GLY A 66 -19.48 2.36 -2.53
N VAL A 67 -19.55 3.12 -1.43
CA VAL A 67 -18.96 4.47 -1.39
C VAL A 67 -17.45 4.37 -1.40
N VAL A 68 -16.81 5.10 -2.33
CA VAL A 68 -15.35 5.17 -2.46
C VAL A 68 -14.82 6.47 -1.87
N TYR A 69 -13.92 6.35 -0.90
CA TYR A 69 -13.14 7.45 -0.35
C TYR A 69 -11.74 7.41 -0.97
N LEU A 70 -11.46 8.41 -1.79
CA LEU A 70 -10.13 8.59 -2.38
C LEU A 70 -9.18 9.13 -1.32
N THR A 71 -7.98 8.55 -1.25
CA THR A 71 -6.91 9.06 -0.40
C THR A 71 -5.79 9.63 -1.27
N PRO A 72 -4.95 10.56 -0.77
CA PRO A 72 -3.78 11.03 -1.50
C PRO A 72 -2.62 10.03 -1.49
N LEU A 73 -2.80 8.85 -0.89
CA LEU A 73 -1.73 7.88 -0.69
C LEU A 73 -1.51 7.02 -1.94
N MET A 74 -0.25 6.68 -2.19
CA MET A 74 0.17 5.81 -3.28
C MET A 74 1.03 4.67 -2.72
N PHE A 75 0.72 3.44 -3.10
CA PHE A 75 1.56 2.28 -2.80
C PHE A 75 2.44 1.93 -4.00
N THR A 76 3.74 1.76 -3.80
CA THR A 76 4.70 1.49 -4.87
C THR A 76 5.29 0.09 -4.79
N TYR A 77 5.04 -0.71 -5.81
CA TYR A 77 5.69 -1.99 -6.06
C TYR A 77 7.05 -1.75 -6.70
N THR A 78 8.14 -2.03 -5.97
CA THR A 78 9.50 -1.93 -6.49
C THR A 78 10.05 -3.31 -6.86
N PRO A 79 10.86 -3.42 -7.94
CA PRO A 79 11.59 -4.64 -8.21
C PRO A 79 12.55 -4.90 -7.06
N GLN A 80 12.66 -6.16 -6.63
CA GLN A 80 13.66 -6.52 -5.63
C GLN A 80 15.05 -6.10 -6.16
N PRO A 81 15.82 -5.26 -5.41
CA PRO A 81 17.17 -4.91 -5.81
C PRO A 81 17.94 -6.22 -6.01
N ALA A 82 18.66 -6.32 -7.13
CA ALA A 82 19.50 -7.50 -7.36
C ALA A 82 20.30 -7.80 -6.09
N PRO A 83 20.39 -9.07 -5.65
CA PRO A 83 21.10 -9.40 -4.43
C PRO A 83 22.49 -8.77 -4.50
N PRO A 84 22.96 -8.10 -3.42
CA PRO A 84 24.26 -7.49 -3.43
C PRO A 84 25.26 -8.56 -3.88
N ARG A 85 26.07 -8.24 -4.90
CA ARG A 85 27.26 -9.06 -5.19
C ARG A 85 27.95 -9.26 -3.86
N LYS A 86 28.34 -10.50 -3.53
CA LYS A 86 28.81 -10.99 -2.21
C LYS A 86 29.96 -10.20 -1.53
N ASN A 87 30.35 -9.03 -2.04
CA ASN A 87 31.55 -8.29 -1.68
C ASN A 87 31.30 -6.87 -1.12
N THR A 88 30.10 -6.50 -0.68
CA THR A 88 29.88 -5.19 -0.03
C THR A 88 29.17 -5.34 1.31
N PRO A 89 29.72 -4.79 2.42
CA PRO A 89 29.06 -4.80 3.72
C PRO A 89 27.77 -3.97 3.64
N SER A 90 26.65 -4.58 4.00
CA SER A 90 25.31 -3.99 3.94
C SER A 90 25.09 -2.95 5.04
N PRO A 91 24.63 -1.72 4.73
CA PRO A 91 23.95 -0.89 5.72
C PRO A 91 22.55 -1.45 6.03
N PRO A 92 21.99 -1.18 7.23
CA PRO A 92 20.69 -1.70 7.63
C PRO A 92 19.58 -1.20 6.70
N ALA A 93 18.71 -2.12 6.27
CA ALA A 93 17.57 -1.82 5.42
C ALA A 93 16.58 -0.89 6.15
N VAL A 94 16.40 0.32 5.63
CA VAL A 94 15.36 1.25 6.08
C VAL A 94 14.17 1.09 5.13
N LEU A 95 13.01 0.65 5.65
CA LEU A 95 11.74 0.77 4.96
C LEU A 95 11.31 2.24 5.04
N SER A 96 11.55 3.02 3.99
CA SER A 96 11.07 4.40 3.92
C SER A 96 9.67 4.45 3.31
N VAL A 97 8.66 4.58 4.16
CA VAL A 97 7.35 5.13 3.75
C VAL A 97 7.51 6.64 3.79
N THR A 98 7.75 7.29 2.66
CA THR A 98 7.72 8.75 2.57
C THR A 98 6.27 9.19 2.46
N SER A 99 5.66 9.52 3.59
CA SER A 99 4.52 10.45 3.62
C SER A 99 5.10 11.84 3.37
N GLU A 100 5.22 12.27 2.11
CA GLU A 100 5.48 13.68 1.84
C GLU A 100 4.18 14.45 2.04
N ASN A 101 4.23 15.35 3.03
CA ASN A 101 3.23 16.33 3.40
C ASN A 101 2.48 16.93 2.20
N ILE A 102 1.15 16.88 2.23
CA ILE A 102 0.34 17.97 1.70
C ILE A 102 -0.22 18.71 2.90
N PHE A 103 0.41 19.84 3.20
CA PHE A 103 -0.15 20.91 4.01
C PHE A 103 -1.53 21.27 3.47
N CYS A 104 -2.53 21.38 4.35
CA CYS A 104 -3.65 22.29 4.13
C CYS A 104 -3.51 23.43 5.15
N GLU A 105 -3.53 24.67 4.63
CA GLU A 105 -3.78 25.89 5.41
C GLU A 105 -5.08 25.79 6.24
#